data_AF-A0A3P7P4J8-F1
#
_entry.id   AF-A0A3P7P4J8-F1
#
_cell.length_a   1.000
_cell.length_b   1.000
_cell.length_c   1.000
_cell.angle_alpha   90.00
_cell.angle_beta   90.00
_cell.angle_gamma   90.00
#
_symmetry.space_group_name_H-M   'P 1'
#
loop_
_entity.id
_entity.type
_entity.pdbx_description
1 polymer ?
#
loop_
_entity_poly.entity_id
_entity_poly.type
_entity_poly.pdbx_seq_one_letter_code
_entity_poly.pdbx_strand_id
1 'polypeptide(L)'
;MDYTLATYKSPQYEDLAFRILRDRLIEIGYPTKLAHFDYEPSFPARGLWFDTLYGTMLKIDHFGSILMCLRGFNTISHAEICELYPNKFLKYDESRIKIMSTLFDLPKLHLLACIVHMFQNNSEFKKENNGVRLGSLYMSYKSVYEDVDEVTDWMHRGELKRQTVANLDYYVEQNPETLLLLDNNRSAEMLTKLLFTMSFLIVPS
;
A
#
# COMPACT_ATOMS: atom_id res chain seq x y z
N MET A 1 2.62 3.44 -18.09
CA MET A 1 3.71 4.42 -18.15
C MET A 1 4.50 4.30 -16.88
N ASP A 2 3.79 4.44 -15.76
CA ASP A 2 4.32 4.22 -14.42
C ASP A 2 4.92 2.83 -14.22
N TYR A 3 6.12 2.79 -13.63
CA TYR A 3 6.90 1.57 -13.37
C TYR A 3 7.17 0.70 -14.62
N THR A 4 7.14 1.29 -15.81
CA THR A 4 7.52 0.62 -17.08
C THR A 4 8.35 1.53 -17.98
N LEU A 5 7.92 2.77 -18.17
CA LEU A 5 8.66 3.82 -18.91
C LEU A 5 9.16 4.91 -17.97
N ALA A 6 8.34 5.30 -17.00
CA ALA A 6 8.75 6.16 -15.90
C ALA A 6 9.01 5.28 -14.68
N THR A 7 10.29 5.00 -14.42
CA THR A 7 10.71 4.28 -13.21
C THR A 7 10.80 5.29 -12.08
N TYR A 8 10.05 5.07 -11.01
CA TYR A 8 10.13 5.91 -9.82
C TYR A 8 11.29 5.46 -8.94
N LYS A 9 12.01 6.43 -8.38
CA LYS A 9 13.14 6.19 -7.48
C LYS A 9 12.63 5.66 -6.15
N SER A 10 13.13 4.48 -5.77
CA SER A 10 12.85 3.84 -4.49
C SER A 10 14.01 4.09 -3.52
N PRO A 11 13.75 4.46 -2.25
CA PRO A 11 12.45 4.52 -1.57
C PRO A 11 11.77 5.90 -1.60
N GLN A 12 12.30 6.87 -2.35
CA GLN A 12 11.90 8.28 -2.27
C GLN A 12 10.43 8.49 -2.63
N TYR A 13 9.95 7.81 -3.68
CA TYR A 13 8.57 7.94 -4.13
C TYR A 13 7.58 7.29 -3.16
N GLU A 14 7.93 6.11 -2.64
CA GLU A 14 7.11 5.39 -1.66
C GLU A 14 7.03 6.14 -0.33
N ASP A 15 8.13 6.74 0.12
CA ASP A 15 8.15 7.60 1.32
C ASP A 15 7.25 8.83 1.14
N LEU A 16 7.32 9.49 -0.01
CA LEU A 16 6.43 10.62 -0.32
C LEU A 16 4.96 10.21 -0.23
N ALA A 17 4.59 9.12 -0.90
CA ALA A 17 3.23 8.61 -0.86
C ALA A 17 2.80 8.25 0.57
N PHE A 18 3.65 7.56 1.32
CA PHE A 18 3.38 7.20 2.71
C PHE A 18 3.12 8.43 3.58
N ARG A 19 3.94 9.48 3.47
CA ARG A 19 3.75 10.73 4.23
C ARG A 19 2.42 11.40 3.89
N ILE A 20 2.07 11.52 2.61
CA ILE A 20 0.80 12.11 2.18
C ILE A 20 -0.39 11.32 2.74
N LEU A 21 -0.36 9.99 2.65
CA LEU A 21 -1.43 9.14 3.17
C LEU A 21 -1.58 9.28 4.69
N ARG A 22 -0.46 9.18 5.42
CA ARG A 22 -0.41 9.29 6.88
C ARG A 22 -0.97 10.62 7.35
N ASP A 23 -0.50 11.72 6.77
CA ASP A 23 -0.88 13.06 7.18
C ASP A 23 -2.38 13.29 6.89
N ARG A 24 -2.88 12.79 5.74
CA ARG A 24 -4.30 12.86 5.41
C ARG A 24 -5.17 12.03 6.35
N LEU A 25 -4.72 10.86 6.81
CA LEU A 25 -5.45 10.07 7.82
C LEU A 25 -5.56 10.81 9.15
N ILE A 26 -4.49 11.51 9.56
CA ILE A 26 -4.51 12.31 10.78
C ILE A 26 -5.53 13.46 10.66
N GLU A 27 -5.60 14.12 9.50
CA GLU A 27 -6.57 15.18 9.23
C GLU A 27 -8.04 14.72 9.34
N ILE A 28 -8.35 13.50 8.91
CA ILE A 28 -9.72 12.95 8.99
C ILE A 28 -10.08 12.44 10.40
N GLY A 29 -9.13 12.45 11.34
CA GLY A 29 -9.38 12.14 12.76
C GLY A 29 -8.69 10.89 13.28
N TYR A 30 -7.78 10.26 12.54
CA TYR A 30 -6.93 9.20 13.11
C TYR A 30 -5.95 9.77 14.15
N PRO A 31 -5.49 8.96 15.11
CA PRO A 31 -4.60 9.42 16.18
C PRO A 31 -3.32 10.08 15.63
N THR A 32 -2.98 11.25 16.16
CA THR A 32 -1.75 11.99 15.82
C THR A 32 -0.46 11.21 16.10
N LYS A 33 -0.55 10.17 16.93
CA LYS A 33 0.53 9.18 17.14
C LYS A 33 1.04 8.58 15.83
N LEU A 34 0.20 8.50 14.79
CA LEU A 34 0.61 8.04 13.46
C LEU A 34 1.78 8.85 12.87
N ALA A 35 1.93 10.13 13.23
CA ALA A 35 3.01 10.99 12.75
C ALA A 35 4.41 10.51 13.16
N HIS A 36 4.53 9.62 14.16
CA HIS A 36 5.81 9.05 14.60
C HIS A 36 6.28 7.89 13.72
N PHE A 37 5.43 7.38 12.82
CA PHE A 37 5.85 6.36 11.88
C PHE A 37 6.44 7.03 10.64
N ASP A 38 7.63 6.54 10.27
CA ASP A 38 8.30 6.82 9.01
C ASP A 38 8.21 5.61 8.09
N TYR A 39 8.39 5.81 6.79
CA TYR A 39 8.35 4.71 5.83
C TYR A 39 9.59 3.85 5.96
N GLU A 40 9.40 2.55 6.22
CA GLU A 40 10.49 1.57 6.29
C GLU A 40 10.48 0.67 5.04
N PRO A 41 11.41 0.86 4.08
CA PRO A 41 11.40 0.14 2.80
C PRO A 41 11.65 -1.37 2.95
N SER A 42 12.26 -1.82 4.05
CA SER A 42 12.56 -3.23 4.28
C SER A 42 11.34 -4.08 4.67
N PHE A 43 10.25 -3.46 5.12
CA PHE A 43 9.07 -4.16 5.62
C PHE A 43 8.09 -4.62 4.53
N PRO A 44 7.56 -3.72 3.67
CA PRO A 44 6.47 -4.09 2.77
C PRO A 44 6.99 -4.99 1.64
N ALA A 45 6.47 -6.22 1.57
CA ALA A 45 6.68 -7.12 0.46
C ALA A 45 5.48 -7.10 -0.50
N ARG A 46 5.76 -7.06 -1.81
CA ARG A 46 4.72 -7.23 -2.84
C ARG A 46 4.00 -8.57 -2.69
N GLY A 47 2.72 -8.57 -3.00
CA GLY A 47 1.89 -9.77 -3.02
C GLY A 47 1.42 -10.22 -1.64
N LEU A 48 1.52 -9.36 -0.61
CA LEU A 48 0.88 -9.61 0.68
C LEU A 48 -0.64 -9.42 0.56
N TRP A 49 -1.37 -10.25 1.29
CA TRP A 49 -2.82 -10.25 1.34
C TRP A 49 -3.24 -9.60 2.66
N PHE A 50 -4.08 -8.57 2.60
CA PHE A 50 -4.64 -7.95 3.78
C PHE A 50 -6.01 -8.57 4.09
N ASP A 51 -6.17 -9.13 5.28
CA ASP A 51 -7.44 -9.67 5.79
C ASP A 51 -8.19 -8.58 6.58
N THR A 52 -9.22 -8.02 5.97
CA THR A 52 -10.05 -6.97 6.58
C THR A 52 -10.89 -7.46 7.77
N LEU A 53 -11.01 -8.78 7.97
CA LEU A 53 -11.73 -9.31 9.13
C LEU A 53 -10.89 -9.21 10.40
N TYR A 54 -9.62 -9.62 10.34
CA TYR A 54 -8.75 -9.73 11.51
C TYR A 54 -7.61 -8.70 11.55
N GLY A 55 -7.48 -7.87 10.51
CA GLY A 55 -6.42 -6.86 10.41
C GLY A 55 -5.03 -7.48 10.27
N THR A 56 -4.93 -8.65 9.63
CA THR A 56 -3.67 -9.37 9.47
C THR A 56 -3.15 -9.24 8.03
N MET A 57 -1.84 -9.26 7.88
CA MET A 57 -1.17 -9.35 6.59
C MET A 57 -0.65 -10.76 6.42
N LEU A 58 -1.04 -11.41 5.33
CA LEU A 58 -0.81 -12.81 5.07
C LEU A 58 0.09 -12.95 3.84
N LYS A 59 1.11 -13.79 3.97
CA LYS A 59 1.84 -14.33 2.83
C LYS A 59 1.30 -15.72 2.57
N ILE A 60 0.81 -15.96 1.36
CA ILE A 60 0.11 -17.19 1.00
C ILE A 60 0.86 -17.86 -0.16
N ASP A 61 0.85 -19.19 -0.19
CA ASP A 61 1.32 -19.95 -1.35
C ASP A 61 0.27 -19.98 -2.49
N HIS A 62 0.65 -20.59 -3.61
CA HIS A 62 -0.22 -20.76 -4.78
C HIS A 62 -1.45 -21.65 -4.50
N PHE A 63 -1.40 -22.45 -3.44
CA PHE A 63 -2.46 -23.38 -3.04
C PHE A 63 -3.39 -22.78 -1.97
N GLY A 64 -3.17 -21.56 -1.49
CA GLY A 64 -3.99 -20.92 -0.45
C GLY A 64 -3.52 -21.17 0.99
N SER A 65 -2.36 -21.81 1.19
CA SER A 65 -1.78 -22.08 2.51
C SER A 65 -1.05 -20.85 3.04
N ILE A 66 -1.28 -20.51 4.31
CA ILE A 66 -0.63 -19.36 4.98
C ILE A 66 0.83 -19.72 5.30
N LEU A 67 1.77 -19.04 4.64
CA LEU A 67 3.21 -19.16 4.87
C LEU A 67 3.69 -18.27 6.02
N MET A 68 3.12 -17.07 6.12
CA MET A 68 3.46 -16.08 7.15
C MET A 68 2.23 -15.24 7.47
N CYS A 69 2.07 -14.88 8.74
CA CYS A 69 0.99 -14.02 9.21
C CYS A 69 1.59 -12.93 10.10
N LEU A 70 1.31 -11.68 9.77
CA LEU A 70 1.75 -10.49 10.49
C LEU A 70 0.51 -9.77 11.04
N ARG A 71 0.62 -9.23 12.25
CA ARG A 71 -0.36 -8.31 12.84
C ARG A 71 0.38 -7.04 13.22
N GLY A 72 0.22 -6.02 12.37
CA GLY A 72 1.14 -4.88 12.37
C GLY A 72 2.55 -5.35 12.04
N PHE A 73 3.54 -4.95 12.84
CA PHE A 73 4.93 -5.41 12.68
C PHE A 73 5.26 -6.73 13.39
N ASN A 74 4.31 -7.31 14.13
CA ASN A 74 4.55 -8.53 14.90
C ASN A 74 4.17 -9.77 14.10
N THR A 75 5.09 -10.73 14.02
CA THR A 75 4.80 -12.06 13.46
C THR A 75 3.96 -12.86 14.44
N ILE A 76 2.85 -13.42 13.94
CA ILE A 76 1.94 -14.23 14.74
C ILE A 76 2.48 -15.66 14.87
N SER A 77 2.34 -16.24 16.06
CA SER A 77 2.76 -17.62 16.31
C SER A 77 1.89 -18.64 15.57
N HIS A 78 2.41 -19.84 15.37
CA HIS A 78 1.67 -20.89 14.68
C HIS A 78 0.37 -21.30 15.39
N ALA A 79 0.35 -21.27 16.72
CA ALA A 79 -0.83 -21.59 17.52
C ALA A 79 -1.95 -20.57 17.29
N GLU A 80 -1.63 -19.28 17.33
CA GLU A 80 -2.58 -18.20 17.07
C GLU A 80 -3.07 -18.22 15.61
N ILE A 81 -2.22 -18.59 14.64
CA ILE A 81 -2.66 -18.79 13.25
C ILE A 81 -3.71 -19.90 13.18
N CYS A 82 -3.53 -21.01 13.88
CA CYS A 82 -4.54 -22.09 13.93
C CYS A 82 -5.85 -21.63 14.57
N GLU A 83 -5.82 -20.73 15.55
CA GLU A 83 -7.04 -20.19 16.18
C GLU A 83 -7.81 -19.28 15.21
N LEU A 84 -7.10 -18.41 14.49
CA LEU A 84 -7.71 -17.46 13.53
C LEU A 84 -8.11 -18.16 12.22
N TYR A 85 -7.33 -19.14 11.80
CA TYR A 85 -7.45 -19.88 10.54
C TYR A 85 -7.36 -21.39 10.82
N PRO A 86 -8.47 -22.03 11.23
CA PRO A 86 -8.50 -23.44 11.66
C PRO A 86 -7.90 -24.45 10.68
N ASN A 87 -7.94 -24.15 9.37
CA ASN A 87 -7.38 -25.02 8.32
C ASN A 87 -6.05 -24.51 7.74
N LYS A 88 -5.51 -23.38 8.23
CA LYS A 88 -4.38 -22.63 7.64
C LYS A 88 -4.52 -22.34 6.14
N PHE A 89 -5.75 -22.47 5.66
CA PHE A 89 -6.15 -22.31 4.29
C PHE A 89 -7.10 -21.13 4.24
N LEU A 90 -6.80 -20.18 3.38
CA LEU A 90 -7.64 -19.03 3.15
C LEU A 90 -8.26 -19.14 1.76
N LYS A 91 -9.58 -19.27 1.71
CA LYS A 91 -10.31 -19.13 0.45
C LYS A 91 -10.33 -17.65 0.07
N TYR A 92 -9.94 -17.34 -1.17
CA TYR A 92 -10.03 -15.99 -1.68
C TYR A 92 -11.51 -15.54 -1.72
N ASP A 93 -11.77 -14.41 -1.08
CA ASP A 93 -13.04 -13.70 -1.07
C ASP A 93 -12.73 -12.21 -1.20
N GLU A 94 -13.13 -11.63 -2.32
CA GLU A 94 -12.86 -10.22 -2.67
C GLU A 94 -13.42 -9.23 -1.64
N SER A 95 -14.48 -9.61 -0.92
CA SER A 95 -15.10 -8.74 0.09
C SER A 95 -14.27 -8.64 1.38
N ARG A 96 -13.47 -9.68 1.66
CA ARG A 96 -12.69 -9.81 2.89
C ARG A 96 -11.20 -9.60 2.66
N ILE A 97 -10.69 -10.10 1.54
CA ILE A 97 -9.27 -10.22 1.27
C ILE A 97 -8.87 -9.26 0.16
N LYS A 98 -7.87 -8.44 0.46
CA LYS A 98 -7.35 -7.42 -0.46
C LYS A 98 -5.91 -7.75 -0.81
N ILE A 99 -5.66 -8.01 -2.09
CA ILE A 99 -4.34 -8.42 -2.59
C ILE A 99 -3.56 -7.15 -2.96
N MET A 100 -2.43 -6.93 -2.28
CA MET A 100 -1.54 -5.80 -2.52
C MET A 100 -0.40 -6.22 -3.47
N SER A 101 -0.68 -6.25 -4.77
CA SER A 101 0.22 -6.82 -5.77
C SER A 101 1.10 -5.79 -6.48
N THR A 102 0.72 -4.52 -6.45
CA THR A 102 1.41 -3.45 -7.19
C THR A 102 2.46 -2.75 -6.32
N LEU A 103 3.41 -2.05 -6.97
CA LEU A 103 4.37 -1.20 -6.25
C LEU A 103 3.69 0.01 -5.59
N PHE A 104 2.56 0.46 -6.13
CA PHE A 104 1.75 1.52 -5.52
C PHE A 104 1.07 1.11 -4.22
N ASP A 105 0.90 -0.19 -3.98
CA ASP A 105 0.31 -0.69 -2.75
C ASP A 105 1.32 -0.73 -1.58
N LEU A 106 2.63 -0.56 -1.83
CA LEU A 106 3.65 -0.66 -0.77
C LEU A 106 3.45 0.39 0.35
N PRO A 107 3.23 1.69 0.04
CA PRO A 107 2.97 2.69 1.08
C PRO A 107 1.67 2.40 1.84
N LYS A 108 0.62 1.97 1.11
CA LYS A 108 -0.68 1.59 1.69
C LYS A 108 -0.55 0.43 2.67
N LEU A 109 0.18 -0.62 2.27
CA LEU A 109 0.43 -1.80 3.07
C LEU A 109 1.25 -1.47 4.33
N HIS A 110 2.30 -0.66 4.19
CA HIS A 110 3.08 -0.18 5.32
C HIS A 110 2.23 0.63 6.31
N LEU A 111 1.35 1.51 5.80
CA LEU A 111 0.45 2.30 6.63
C LEU A 111 -0.58 1.45 7.39
N LEU A 112 -1.18 0.45 6.73
CA LEU A 112 -2.05 -0.52 7.38
C LEU A 112 -1.30 -1.27 8.50
N ALA A 113 -0.05 -1.65 8.27
CA ALA A 113 0.79 -2.25 9.29
C ALA A 113 1.04 -1.32 10.48
N CYS A 114 1.35 -0.05 10.24
CA CYS A 114 1.53 0.98 11.28
C CYS A 114 0.28 1.14 12.14
N ILE A 115 -0.90 1.25 11.50
CA ILE A 115 -2.18 1.42 12.18
C ILE A 115 -2.49 0.20 13.05
N VAL A 116 -2.38 -1.00 12.49
CA VAL A 116 -2.61 -2.24 13.25
C VAL A 116 -1.59 -2.38 14.39
N HIS A 117 -0.32 -2.05 14.16
CA HIS A 117 0.71 -2.10 15.20
C HIS A 117 0.40 -1.13 16.35
N MET A 118 -0.02 0.10 16.03
CA MET A 118 -0.45 1.09 17.03
C MET A 118 -1.64 0.58 17.85
N PHE A 119 -2.64 -0.02 17.19
CA PHE A 119 -3.80 -0.63 17.85
C PHE A 119 -3.42 -1.79 18.76
N GLN A 120 -2.35 -2.54 18.43
CA GLN A 120 -1.89 -3.65 19.24
C GLN A 120 -1.02 -3.21 20.44
N ASN A 121 -0.26 -2.12 20.32
CA ASN A 121 0.72 -1.74 21.32
C ASN A 121 0.25 -0.64 22.27
N ASN A 122 -0.78 0.11 21.91
CA ASN A 122 -1.33 1.16 22.77
C ASN A 122 -2.49 0.64 23.63
N SER A 123 -2.35 0.75 24.95
CA SER A 123 -3.33 0.30 25.95
C SER A 123 -4.64 1.08 25.93
N GLU A 124 -4.69 2.24 25.27
CA GLU A 124 -5.92 3.03 25.08
C GLU A 124 -6.95 2.28 24.22
N PHE A 125 -6.50 1.40 23.34
CA PHE A 125 -7.37 0.61 22.46
C PHE A 125 -7.72 -0.72 23.11
N LYS A 126 -9.01 -0.98 23.29
CA LYS A 126 -9.50 -2.29 23.67
C LYS A 126 -9.57 -3.17 22.41
N LYS A 127 -8.75 -4.22 22.39
CA LYS A 127 -8.68 -5.19 21.29
C LYS A 127 -9.94 -6.04 21.25
N GLU A 128 -10.56 -6.13 20.08
CA GLU A 128 -11.66 -7.05 19.80
C GLU A 128 -11.28 -7.92 18.61
N ASN A 129 -12.04 -9.00 18.36
CA ASN A 129 -11.68 -9.97 17.33
C ASN A 129 -11.59 -9.34 15.92
N ASN A 130 -12.50 -8.41 15.61
CA ASN A 130 -12.65 -7.84 14.26
C ASN A 130 -12.30 -6.35 14.18
N GLY A 131 -11.64 -5.82 15.21
CA GLY A 131 -11.32 -4.39 15.29
C GLY A 131 -10.82 -3.96 16.66
N VAL A 132 -10.94 -2.65 16.91
CA VAL A 132 -10.59 -2.04 18.20
C VAL A 132 -11.68 -1.10 18.67
N ARG A 133 -11.78 -0.94 19.99
CA ARG A 133 -12.67 0.03 20.62
C ARG A 133 -11.87 1.09 21.37
N LEU A 134 -12.19 2.36 21.12
CA LEU A 134 -11.66 3.52 21.83
C LEU A 134 -12.83 4.22 22.53
N GLY A 135 -12.98 4.00 23.84
CA GLY A 135 -14.14 4.48 24.59
C GLY A 135 -15.45 3.88 24.05
N SER A 136 -16.31 4.73 23.50
CA SER A 136 -17.58 4.33 22.84
C SER A 136 -17.45 4.07 21.33
N LEU A 137 -16.31 4.44 20.71
CA LEU A 137 -16.10 4.30 19.28
C LEU A 137 -15.55 2.91 18.95
N TYR A 138 -16.24 2.19 18.07
CA TYR A 138 -15.76 0.91 17.53
C TYR A 138 -15.24 1.12 16.11
N MET A 139 -13.99 0.71 15.87
CA MET A 139 -13.33 0.75 14.57
C MET A 139 -13.04 -0.67 14.12
N SER A 140 -13.71 -1.10 13.06
CA SER A 140 -13.43 -2.41 12.45
C SER A 140 -12.19 -2.33 11.55
N TYR A 141 -11.46 -3.44 11.39
CA TYR A 141 -10.34 -3.46 10.43
C TYR A 141 -10.79 -3.23 8.99
N LYS A 142 -12.05 -3.59 8.67
CA LYS A 142 -12.68 -3.32 7.39
C LYS A 142 -12.86 -1.82 7.14
N SER A 143 -13.46 -1.10 8.09
CA SER A 143 -13.63 0.36 7.96
C SER A 143 -12.29 1.08 7.88
N VAL A 144 -11.29 0.61 8.64
CA VAL A 144 -9.93 1.16 8.56
C VAL A 144 -9.32 0.96 7.17
N TYR A 145 -9.50 -0.21 6.58
CA TYR A 145 -9.06 -0.44 5.21
C TYR A 145 -9.79 0.48 4.22
N GLU A 146 -11.10 0.63 4.34
CA GLU A 146 -11.91 1.49 3.46
C GLU A 146 -11.47 2.95 3.55
N ASP A 147 -11.22 3.48 4.74
CA ASP A 147 -10.69 4.84 4.94
C ASP A 147 -9.32 5.02 4.26
N VAL A 148 -8.43 4.05 4.41
CA VAL A 148 -7.09 4.06 3.81
C VAL A 148 -7.18 3.98 2.28
N ASP A 149 -8.09 3.18 1.75
CA ASP A 149 -8.32 3.02 0.31
C ASP A 149 -8.86 4.33 -0.30
N GLU A 150 -9.82 4.98 0.36
CA GLU A 150 -10.37 6.26 -0.07
C GLU A 150 -9.30 7.37 -0.09
N VAL A 151 -8.46 7.43 0.95
CA VAL A 151 -7.33 8.38 1.02
C VAL A 151 -6.29 8.07 -0.05
N THR A 152 -6.06 6.79 -0.36
CA THR A 152 -5.17 6.36 -1.44
C THR A 152 -5.68 6.84 -2.80
N ASP A 153 -6.96 6.65 -3.07
CA ASP A 153 -7.59 7.16 -4.29
C ASP A 153 -7.52 8.68 -4.38
N TRP A 154 -7.78 9.39 -3.29
CA TRP A 154 -7.65 10.85 -3.23
C TRP A 154 -6.22 11.32 -3.54
N MET A 155 -5.22 10.65 -2.97
CA MET A 155 -3.81 10.95 -3.22
C MET A 155 -3.45 10.74 -4.70
N HIS A 156 -3.86 9.62 -5.29
CA HIS A 156 -3.58 9.30 -6.70
C HIS A 156 -4.31 10.20 -7.70
N ARG A 157 -5.49 10.73 -7.31
CA ARG A 157 -6.25 11.68 -8.14
C ARG A 157 -5.48 12.97 -8.42
N GLY A 158 -4.62 13.43 -7.51
CA GLY A 158 -3.87 14.67 -7.77
C GLY A 158 -2.70 14.99 -6.85
N GLU A 159 -2.80 14.71 -5.56
CA GLU A 159 -1.82 15.23 -4.59
C GLU A 159 -0.41 14.66 -4.81
N LEU A 160 -0.32 13.35 -5.06
CA LEU A 160 0.97 12.71 -5.35
C LEU A 160 1.59 13.23 -6.64
N LYS A 161 0.77 13.44 -7.69
CA LYS A 161 1.24 13.98 -8.98
C LYS A 161 1.77 15.40 -8.81
N ARG A 162 1.05 16.24 -8.07
CA ARG A 162 1.43 17.64 -7.81
C ARG A 162 2.81 17.74 -7.15
N GLN A 163 3.05 16.93 -6.12
CA GLN A 163 4.34 16.93 -5.42
C GLN A 163 5.47 16.27 -6.22
N THR A 164 5.14 15.26 -7.03
CA THR A 164 6.12 14.60 -7.91
C THR A 164 6.61 15.54 -9.00
N VAL A 165 5.69 16.28 -9.65
CA VAL A 165 6.04 17.26 -10.71
C VAL A 165 6.89 18.41 -10.16
N ALA A 166 6.67 18.80 -8.89
CA ALA A 166 7.47 19.84 -8.25
C ALA A 166 8.96 19.46 -8.09
N ASN A 167 9.30 18.17 -8.11
CA ASN A 167 10.68 17.70 -8.00
C ASN A 167 10.92 16.39 -8.78
N LEU A 168 10.74 16.46 -10.10
CA LEU A 168 10.83 15.31 -11.01
C LEU A 168 12.15 14.55 -10.89
N ASP A 169 13.28 15.27 -10.83
CA ASP A 169 14.61 14.67 -10.81
C ASP A 169 14.86 13.86 -9.54
N TYR A 170 14.18 14.17 -8.44
CA TYR A 170 14.31 13.43 -7.19
C TYR A 170 13.46 12.16 -7.14
N TYR A 171 12.33 12.13 -7.86
CA TYR A 171 11.36 11.03 -7.78
C TYR A 171 11.34 10.12 -9.01
N VAL A 172 11.79 10.58 -10.17
CA VAL A 172 11.76 9.82 -11.43
C VAL A 172 13.18 9.58 -11.93
N GLU A 173 13.47 8.33 -12.30
CA GLU A 173 14.69 7.98 -13.01
C GLU A 173 14.58 8.40 -14.47
N GLN A 174 15.51 9.24 -14.91
CA GLN A 174 15.63 9.57 -16.31
C GLN A 174 16.57 8.56 -16.98
N ASN A 175 16.04 7.76 -17.90
CA ASN A 175 16.85 6.85 -18.71
C ASN A 175 16.93 7.34 -20.17
N PRO A 176 18.08 7.92 -20.59
CA PRO A 176 18.25 8.41 -21.96
C PRO A 176 18.25 7.29 -23.01
N GLU A 177 18.53 6.03 -22.64
CA GLU A 177 18.48 4.89 -23.57
C GLU A 177 17.05 4.53 -23.97
N THR A 178 16.06 4.80 -23.12
CA THR A 178 14.65 4.59 -23.45
C THR A 178 14.22 5.49 -24.61
N LEU A 179 14.73 6.72 -24.67
CA LEU A 179 14.47 7.63 -25.79
C LEU A 179 15.08 7.11 -27.09
N LEU A 180 16.32 6.63 -27.04
CA LEU A 180 17.01 6.05 -28.20
C LEU A 180 16.28 4.80 -28.73
N LEU A 181 15.76 3.94 -27.85
CA LEU A 181 14.98 2.77 -28.25
C LEU A 181 13.66 3.14 -28.91
N LEU A 182 12.96 4.15 -28.40
CA LEU A 182 11.73 4.65 -28.99
C LEU A 182 11.97 5.30 -30.36
N ASP A 183 13.05 6.07 -30.50
CA ASP A 183 13.45 6.68 -31.77
C ASP A 183 13.89 5.65 -32.80
N ASN A 184 14.60 4.61 -32.38
CA ASN A 184 14.97 3.49 -33.24
C ASN A 184 13.74 2.72 -33.75
N ASN A 185 12.77 2.44 -32.87
CA ASN A 185 11.52 1.77 -33.26
C ASN A 185 10.71 2.61 -34.24
N ARG A 186 10.68 3.93 -34.05
CA ARG A 186 10.02 4.87 -34.96
C ARG A 186 10.72 4.92 -36.33
N SER A 187 12.06 4.90 -36.33
CA SER A 187 12.88 4.90 -37.55
C SER A 187 12.77 3.60 -38.33
N ALA A 188 12.44 2.49 -37.66
CA ALA A 188 12.24 1.17 -38.25
C ALA A 188 10.79 0.89 -38.70
N GLU A 189 9.92 1.91 -38.74
CA GLU A 189 8.47 1.79 -39.04
C GLU A 189 7.71 0.77 -38.18
N MET A 190 8.24 0.42 -37.00
CA MET A 190 7.53 -0.43 -36.05
C MET A 190 6.42 0.38 -35.37
N LEU A 191 5.19 -0.16 -35.43
CA LEU A 191 4.03 0.42 -34.73
C LEU A 191 4.25 0.38 -33.21
N THR A 192 4.63 1.52 -32.63
CA THR A 192 4.72 1.70 -31.18
C THR A 192 3.38 2.21 -30.66
N LYS A 193 2.62 1.37 -29.96
CA LYS A 193 1.37 1.76 -29.29
C LYS A 193 1.58 1.76 -27.79
N LEU A 194 1.26 2.87 -27.15
CA LEU A 194 1.30 3.04 -25.71
C LEU A 194 -0.12 3.05 -25.14
N LEU A 195 -0.45 2.07 -24.31
CA LEU A 195 -1.73 1.98 -23.60
C LEU A 195 -1.48 2.28 -22.12
N PHE A 196 -2.18 3.29 -21.60
CA PHE A 196 -2.00 3.76 -20.23
C PHE A 196 -3.34 3.85 -19.49
N THR A 197 -3.34 3.48 -18.22
CA THR A 197 -4.51 3.54 -17.32
C THR A 197 -4.65 4.88 -16.60
N MET A 198 -3.65 5.77 -16.71
CA MET A 198 -3.63 7.09 -16.08
C MET A 198 -3.94 8.19 -17.11
N SER A 199 -4.80 9.14 -16.73
CA SER A 199 -5.12 10.33 -17.53
C SER A 199 -3.87 11.20 -17.74
N PHE A 200 -3.60 11.55 -19.01
CA PHE A 200 -2.47 12.38 -19.45
C PHE A 200 -2.54 13.79 -18.81
N LEU A 201 -1.68 14.04 -17.82
CA LEU A 201 -1.41 15.38 -17.28
C LEU A 201 0.10 15.65 -17.06
N ILE A 202 0.97 14.70 -17.42
CA ILE A 202 2.42 14.73 -17.14
C ILE A 202 3.22 14.75 -18.45
N VAL A 203 2.69 15.36 -19.51
CA VAL A 203 3.48 15.66 -20.72
C VAL A 203 3.43 17.17 -20.89
N PRO A 204 4.53 17.89 -20.58
CA PRO A 204 4.65 19.29 -20.98
C PRO A 204 4.56 19.36 -22.51
N SER A 205 3.84 20.37 -22.99
CA SER A 205 3.68 20.69 -24.42
C SER A 205 5.02 20.90 -25.11
#